data_AF-A0A836HHF1-F1
#
_entry.id   AF-A0A836HHF1-F1
#
_cell.length_a   1.000
_cell.length_b   1.000
_cell.length_c   1.000
_cell.angle_alpha   90.00
_cell.angle_beta   90.00
_cell.angle_gamma   90.00
#
_symmetry.space_group_name_H-M   'P 1'
#
loop_
_entity.id
_entity.type
_entity.pdbx_description
1 polymer ?
#
loop_
_entity_poly.entity_id
_entity_poly.type
_entity_poly.pdbx_seq_one_letter_code
_entity_poly.pdbx_strand_id
1 'polypeptide(L)'
;MEAYMHALRLRLQDAAHSCWTAAFPSDRPSGAYSVFTCLINGGLLVWSCAVVLSHTCESLVGRWVYAGMAHCLINMSFCVAVTVLTRRQIADGISEETSQWRVCCSNHLLMAYALYLVWEMVWMITAGQLSARRPRTVCVSHLNAQVVVFALYLLVGAALFYATFITELWRRPRWRHFAAMRYQYHRTLRRHTAVVGDGQPVELDTVEVSRRGGTEHTTTVDYASIMDDSMTAITDERDGNYRAFCDRRRTE
;
A
#
# COMPACT_ATOMS: atom_id res chain seq x y z
N MET A 1 -16.24 -37.13 21.16
CA MET A 1 -16.32 -36.72 19.73
C MET A 1 -16.74 -35.25 19.61
N GLU A 2 -17.69 -34.77 20.40
CA GLU A 2 -18.13 -33.36 20.41
C GLU A 2 -17.03 -32.34 20.77
N ALA A 3 -16.17 -32.64 21.75
CA ALA A 3 -15.06 -31.76 22.13
C ALA A 3 -14.05 -31.53 20.98
N TYR A 4 -13.83 -32.53 20.13
CA TYR A 4 -12.95 -32.43 18.96
C TYR A 4 -13.57 -31.56 17.87
N MET A 5 -14.87 -31.71 17.62
CA MET A 5 -15.63 -30.86 16.68
C MET A 5 -15.66 -29.39 17.12
N HIS A 6 -15.79 -29.13 18.42
CA HIS A 6 -15.71 -27.78 18.98
C HIS A 6 -14.32 -27.16 18.80
N ALA A 7 -13.25 -27.90 19.10
CA ALA A 7 -11.88 -27.43 18.91
C ALA A 7 -11.56 -27.13 17.44
N LEU A 8 -12.02 -27.98 16.51
CA LEU A 8 -11.86 -27.76 15.07
C LEU A 8 -12.59 -26.50 14.60
N ARG A 9 -13.83 -26.30 15.07
CA ARG A 9 -14.63 -25.11 14.73
C ARG A 9 -13.98 -23.82 15.22
N LEU A 10 -13.44 -23.81 16.43
CA LEU A 10 -12.72 -22.66 16.98
C LEU A 10 -11.47 -22.36 16.17
N ARG A 11 -10.66 -23.36 15.80
CA ARG A 11 -9.47 -23.13 14.97
C ARG A 11 -9.80 -22.64 13.56
N LEU A 12 -10.90 -23.13 12.97
CA LEU A 12 -11.40 -22.63 11.69
C LEU A 12 -11.86 -21.18 11.79
N GLN A 13 -12.54 -20.80 12.88
CA GLN A 13 -12.95 -19.42 13.13
C GLN A 13 -11.74 -18.51 13.36
N ASP A 14 -10.76 -18.95 14.14
CA ASP A 14 -9.52 -18.19 14.38
C ASP A 14 -8.73 -18.02 13.08
N ALA A 15 -8.54 -19.08 12.29
CA ALA A 15 -7.87 -19.00 11.00
C ALA A 15 -8.61 -18.08 10.02
N ALA A 16 -9.95 -18.16 9.98
CA ALA A 16 -10.76 -17.28 9.16
C ALA A 16 -10.66 -15.82 9.64
N HIS A 17 -10.64 -15.59 10.95
CA HIS A 17 -10.50 -14.26 11.54
C HIS A 17 -9.11 -13.68 11.27
N SER A 18 -8.04 -14.45 11.42
CA SER A 18 -6.67 -14.04 11.08
C SER A 18 -6.51 -13.73 9.58
N CYS A 19 -7.13 -14.54 8.71
CA CYS A 19 -7.13 -14.27 7.27
C CYS A 19 -7.90 -13.00 6.95
N TRP A 20 -9.05 -12.80 7.59
CA TRP A 20 -9.87 -11.60 7.43
C TRP A 20 -9.15 -10.33 7.89
N THR A 21 -8.52 -10.35 9.06
CA THR A 21 -7.77 -9.20 9.59
C THR A 21 -6.49 -8.93 8.80
N ALA A 22 -5.86 -9.96 8.22
CA ALA A 22 -4.75 -9.78 7.30
C ALA A 22 -5.19 -9.13 5.97
N ALA A 23 -6.36 -9.51 5.45
CA ALA A 23 -6.89 -8.99 4.18
C ALA A 23 -7.49 -7.58 4.33
N PHE A 24 -8.16 -7.31 5.46
CA PHE A 24 -8.84 -6.05 5.78
C PHE A 24 -8.29 -5.46 7.10
N PRO A 25 -7.03 -5.01 7.10
CA PRO A 25 -6.42 -4.43 8.28
C PRO A 25 -7.08 -3.09 8.63
N SER A 26 -7.19 -2.79 9.92
CA SER A 26 -7.84 -1.57 10.41
C SER A 26 -6.95 -0.32 10.33
N ASP A 27 -5.63 -0.51 10.28
CA ASP A 27 -4.59 0.52 10.38
C ASP A 27 -4.01 0.95 9.03
N ARG A 28 -4.33 0.23 7.95
CA ARG A 28 -3.81 0.47 6.60
C ARG A 28 -4.85 0.13 5.53
N PRO A 29 -4.67 0.58 4.27
CA PRO A 29 -5.56 0.19 3.18
C PRO A 29 -5.53 -1.32 2.96
N SER A 30 -6.66 -1.89 2.53
CA SER A 30 -6.74 -3.31 2.17
C SER A 30 -5.72 -3.66 1.06
N GLY A 31 -5.15 -4.86 1.13
CA GLY A 31 -4.26 -5.35 0.08
C GLY A 31 -5.01 -5.85 -1.17
N ALA A 32 -6.35 -5.83 -1.17
CA ALA A 32 -7.17 -6.50 -2.17
C ALA A 32 -6.92 -5.98 -3.59
N TYR A 33 -6.86 -4.65 -3.77
CA TYR A 33 -6.49 -4.05 -5.04
C TYR A 33 -5.12 -4.54 -5.52
N SER A 34 -4.13 -4.59 -4.63
CA SER A 34 -2.77 -5.01 -4.99
C SER A 34 -2.64 -6.47 -5.36
N VAL A 35 -3.28 -7.34 -4.59
CA VAL A 35 -3.33 -8.77 -4.90
C VAL A 35 -4.02 -8.98 -6.24
N PHE A 36 -5.17 -8.34 -6.48
CA PHE A 36 -5.89 -8.41 -7.74
C PHE A 36 -5.02 -7.94 -8.92
N THR A 37 -4.41 -6.76 -8.81
CA THR A 37 -3.56 -6.18 -9.86
C THR A 37 -2.38 -7.09 -10.19
N CYS A 38 -1.67 -7.60 -9.18
CA CYS A 38 -0.53 -8.48 -9.39
C CYS A 38 -0.93 -9.83 -10.00
N LEU A 39 -2.03 -10.44 -9.56
CA LEU A 39 -2.49 -11.72 -10.11
C LEU A 39 -2.91 -11.60 -11.57
N ILE A 40 -3.75 -10.61 -11.90
CA ILE A 40 -4.27 -10.44 -13.26
C ILE A 40 -3.16 -10.02 -14.22
N ASN A 41 -2.39 -8.98 -13.90
CA ASN A 41 -1.33 -8.49 -14.78
C ASN A 41 -0.14 -9.46 -14.84
N GLY A 42 0.21 -10.11 -13.73
CA GLY A 42 1.27 -11.13 -13.70
C GLY A 42 0.88 -12.38 -14.50
N GLY A 43 -0.35 -12.87 -14.34
CA GLY A 43 -0.87 -13.99 -15.13
C GLY A 43 -0.92 -13.68 -16.63
N LEU A 44 -1.42 -12.50 -17.00
CA LEU A 44 -1.43 -12.05 -18.40
C LEU A 44 -0.02 -11.90 -18.97
N LEU A 45 0.93 -11.41 -18.18
CA LEU A 45 2.33 -11.26 -18.59
C LEU A 45 2.98 -12.61 -18.85
N VAL A 46 2.83 -13.59 -17.95
CA VAL A 46 3.34 -14.95 -18.12
C VAL A 46 2.73 -15.60 -19.37
N TRP A 47 1.42 -15.49 -19.54
CA TRP A 47 0.73 -16.01 -20.72
C TRP A 47 1.22 -15.34 -22.01
N SER A 48 1.42 -14.02 -21.99
CA SER A 48 1.92 -13.26 -23.14
C SER A 48 3.36 -13.64 -23.49
N CYS A 49 4.23 -13.82 -22.50
CA CYS A 49 5.58 -14.35 -22.71
C CYS A 49 5.54 -15.71 -23.40
N ALA A 50 4.68 -16.63 -22.94
CA ALA A 50 4.55 -17.96 -23.54
C ALA A 50 4.10 -17.89 -25.01
N VAL A 51 3.13 -17.03 -25.34
CA VAL A 51 2.65 -16.87 -26.73
C VAL A 51 3.74 -16.28 -27.63
N VAL A 52 4.41 -15.21 -27.19
CA VAL A 52 5.43 -14.52 -27.97
C VAL A 52 6.65 -15.40 -28.22
N LEU A 53 7.03 -16.26 -27.26
CA LEU A 53 8.15 -17.19 -27.42
C LEU A 53 7.79 -18.41 -28.29
N SER A 54 6.51 -18.81 -28.32
CA SER A 54 6.06 -20.01 -29.04
C SER A 54 5.68 -19.75 -30.50
N HIS A 55 5.40 -18.49 -30.89
CA HIS A 55 4.89 -18.16 -32.20
C HIS A 55 5.59 -16.96 -32.84
N THR A 56 5.88 -17.06 -34.13
CA THR A 56 6.38 -15.93 -34.92
C THR A 56 5.23 -14.99 -35.27
N CYS A 57 5.04 -13.95 -34.45
CA CYS A 57 4.07 -12.90 -34.73
C CYS A 57 4.56 -11.98 -35.85
N GLU A 58 3.62 -11.48 -36.67
CA GLU A 58 3.91 -10.36 -37.57
C GLU A 58 4.45 -9.17 -36.78
N SER A 59 5.48 -8.51 -37.29
CA SER A 59 6.21 -7.44 -36.58
C SER A 59 5.30 -6.36 -36.00
N LEU A 60 4.27 -5.95 -36.75
CA LEU A 60 3.30 -4.97 -36.27
C LEU A 60 2.49 -5.52 -35.08
N VAL A 61 1.84 -6.68 -35.22
CA VAL A 61 1.04 -7.29 -34.16
C VAL A 61 1.88 -7.60 -32.93
N GLY A 62 3.11 -8.08 -33.12
CA GLY A 62 4.07 -8.31 -32.06
C GLY A 62 4.35 -7.05 -31.24
N ARG A 63 4.58 -5.89 -31.87
CA ARG A 63 4.77 -4.61 -31.14
C ARG A 63 3.56 -4.26 -30.27
N TRP A 64 2.35 -4.49 -30.76
CA TRP A 64 1.13 -4.25 -29.98
C TRP A 64 1.02 -5.20 -28.79
N VAL A 65 1.35 -6.48 -28.98
CA VAL A 65 1.40 -7.46 -27.87
C VAL A 65 2.44 -7.08 -26.82
N TYR A 66 3.64 -6.64 -27.24
CA TYR A 66 4.68 -6.15 -26.32
C TYR A 66 4.26 -4.87 -25.59
N ALA A 67 3.55 -3.96 -26.24
CA ALA A 67 2.96 -2.81 -25.58
C ALA A 67 1.96 -3.24 -24.49
N GLY A 68 1.11 -4.23 -24.78
CA GLY A 68 0.22 -4.86 -23.78
C GLY A 68 0.99 -5.46 -22.60
N MET A 69 2.13 -6.12 -22.85
CA MET A 69 3.01 -6.62 -21.78
C MET A 69 3.61 -5.48 -20.94
N ALA A 70 4.01 -4.38 -21.58
CA ALA A 70 4.49 -3.19 -20.87
C ALA A 70 3.40 -2.58 -19.99
N HIS A 71 2.14 -2.58 -20.44
CA HIS A 71 1.01 -2.16 -19.61
C HIS A 71 0.89 -3.00 -18.33
N CYS A 72 1.08 -4.32 -18.42
CA CYS A 72 1.09 -5.20 -17.25
C CYS A 72 2.13 -4.77 -16.21
N LEU A 73 3.36 -4.47 -16.66
CA LEU A 73 4.46 -4.05 -15.78
C LEU A 73 4.18 -2.71 -15.11
N ILE A 74 3.65 -1.74 -15.86
CA ILE A 74 3.31 -0.42 -15.33
C ILE A 74 2.20 -0.54 -14.28
N ASN A 75 1.15 -1.32 -14.55
CA ASN A 75 0.05 -1.56 -13.61
C ASN A 75 0.52 -2.20 -12.30
N MET A 76 1.37 -3.22 -12.37
CA MET A 76 1.97 -3.84 -11.17
C MET A 76 2.84 -2.84 -10.39
N SER A 77 3.69 -2.09 -11.08
CA SER A 77 4.59 -1.10 -10.47
C SER A 77 3.81 0.02 -9.78
N PHE A 78 2.79 0.55 -10.46
CA PHE A 78 1.91 1.57 -9.92
C PHE A 78 1.23 1.10 -8.63
N CYS A 79 0.73 -0.13 -8.62
CA CYS A 79 0.05 -0.65 -7.45
C CYS A 79 0.95 -0.76 -6.21
N VAL A 80 2.20 -1.19 -6.39
CA VAL A 80 3.18 -1.21 -5.31
C VAL A 80 3.47 0.21 -4.84
N ALA A 81 3.73 1.12 -5.79
CA ALA A 81 4.07 2.51 -5.50
C ALA A 81 2.94 3.24 -4.75
N VAL A 82 1.68 3.12 -5.18
CA VAL A 82 0.55 3.77 -4.51
C VAL A 82 0.37 3.23 -3.08
N THR A 83 0.54 1.91 -2.88
CA THR A 83 0.46 1.31 -1.54
C THR A 83 1.54 1.84 -0.61
N VAL A 84 2.78 1.93 -1.09
CA VAL A 84 3.92 2.47 -0.31
C VAL A 84 3.69 3.94 0.03
N LEU A 85 3.29 4.76 -0.96
CA LEU A 85 3.05 6.18 -0.74
C LEU A 85 1.89 6.43 0.23
N THR A 86 0.78 5.70 0.09
CA THR A 86 -0.35 5.83 1.01
C THR A 86 0.05 5.43 2.43
N ARG A 87 0.85 4.37 2.60
CA ARG A 87 1.37 4.00 3.93
C ARG A 87 2.25 5.09 4.54
N ARG A 88 3.12 5.72 3.73
CA ARG A 88 3.94 6.86 4.18
C ARG A 88 3.08 8.05 4.57
N GLN A 89 2.09 8.41 3.76
CA GLN A 89 1.14 9.48 4.09
C GLN A 89 0.36 9.21 5.38
N ILE A 90 -0.02 7.96 5.64
CA ILE A 90 -0.65 7.57 6.91
C ILE A 90 0.33 7.71 8.08
N ALA A 91 1.61 7.39 7.87
CA ALA A 91 2.66 7.55 8.86
C ALA A 91 2.93 9.01 9.22
N ASP A 92 2.97 9.89 8.23
CA ASP A 92 3.14 11.33 8.42
C ASP A 92 1.92 12.00 9.10
N GLY A 93 0.79 11.30 9.10
CA GLY A 93 -0.47 11.77 9.66
C GLY A 93 -1.23 12.67 8.69
N ILE A 94 -2.55 12.55 8.68
CA ILE A 94 -3.41 13.31 7.79
C ILE A 94 -4.54 13.96 8.57
N SER A 95 -4.73 15.27 8.40
CA SER A 95 -5.78 16.01 9.08
C SER A 95 -7.18 15.46 8.77
N GLU A 96 -8.01 15.36 9.81
CA GLU A 96 -9.39 14.89 9.71
C GLU A 96 -10.28 15.79 8.84
N GLU A 97 -9.94 17.07 8.76
CA GLU A 97 -10.65 18.07 7.93
C GLU A 97 -10.37 17.89 6.44
N THR A 98 -9.32 17.16 6.07
CA THR A 98 -8.98 16.93 4.66
C THR A 98 -9.88 15.86 4.08
N SER A 99 -10.60 16.19 3.00
CA SER A 99 -11.45 15.23 2.29
C SER A 99 -10.62 14.11 1.66
N GLN A 100 -11.16 12.88 1.65
CA GLN A 100 -10.47 11.71 1.08
C GLN A 100 -10.11 11.91 -0.40
N TRP A 101 -11.01 12.54 -1.16
CA TRP A 101 -10.75 12.91 -2.56
C TRP A 101 -9.57 13.86 -2.69
N ARG A 102 -9.43 14.84 -1.79
CA ARG A 102 -8.30 15.77 -1.83
C ARG A 102 -6.99 15.06 -1.49
N VAL A 103 -6.99 14.13 -0.54
CA VAL A 103 -5.82 13.30 -0.20
C VAL A 103 -5.40 12.41 -1.38
N CYS A 104 -6.37 11.83 -2.07
CA CYS A 104 -6.15 11.01 -3.25
C CYS A 104 -5.59 11.84 -4.41
N CYS A 105 -6.24 12.96 -4.75
CA CYS A 105 -5.85 13.82 -5.87
C CYS A 105 -4.59 14.67 -5.60
N SER A 106 -4.20 14.90 -4.35
CA SER A 106 -2.95 15.62 -4.05
C SER A 106 -1.70 14.78 -4.34
N ASN A 107 -1.85 13.48 -4.61
CA ASN A 107 -0.73 12.61 -4.95
C ASN A 107 -0.43 12.69 -6.46
N HIS A 108 0.73 13.27 -6.81
CA HIS A 108 1.18 13.39 -8.20
C HIS A 108 1.26 12.04 -8.92
N LEU A 109 1.55 10.95 -8.21
CA LEU A 109 1.60 9.61 -8.80
C LEU A 109 0.21 9.19 -9.31
N LEU A 110 -0.85 9.51 -8.56
CA LEU A 110 -2.22 9.19 -8.96
C LEU A 110 -2.67 9.99 -10.19
N MET A 111 -2.27 11.26 -10.28
CA MET A 111 -2.52 12.06 -11.48
C MET A 111 -1.77 11.53 -12.70
N ALA A 112 -0.48 11.18 -12.54
CA ALA A 112 0.30 10.58 -13.61
C ALA A 112 -0.30 9.24 -14.08
N TYR A 113 -0.77 8.42 -13.14
CA TYR A 113 -1.43 7.17 -13.48
C TYR A 113 -2.78 7.38 -14.16
N ALA A 114 -3.58 8.38 -13.76
CA ALA A 114 -4.81 8.71 -14.45
C ALA A 114 -4.58 9.09 -15.93
N LEU A 115 -3.51 9.86 -16.22
CA LEU A 115 -3.09 10.14 -17.60
C LEU A 115 -2.65 8.88 -18.34
N TYR A 116 -1.93 7.99 -17.65
CA TYR A 116 -1.55 6.69 -18.20
C TYR A 116 -2.78 5.81 -18.50
N LEU A 117 -3.83 5.82 -17.68
CA LEU A 117 -5.07 5.09 -17.95
C LEU A 117 -5.76 5.60 -19.21
N VAL A 118 -5.75 6.92 -19.46
CA VAL A 118 -6.24 7.47 -20.73
C VAL A 118 -5.44 6.91 -21.91
N TRP A 119 -4.11 6.84 -21.78
CA TRP A 119 -3.25 6.22 -22.78
C TRP A 119 -3.55 4.72 -22.99
N GLU A 120 -3.76 3.96 -21.91
CA GLU A 120 -4.14 2.54 -21.96
C GLU A 120 -5.48 2.34 -22.67
N MET A 121 -6.46 3.22 -22.45
CA MET A 121 -7.73 3.21 -23.19
C MET A 121 -7.53 3.44 -24.69
N VAL A 122 -6.70 4.41 -25.07
CA VAL A 122 -6.35 4.66 -26.47
C VAL A 122 -5.68 3.43 -27.10
N TRP A 123 -4.75 2.80 -26.37
CA TRP A 123 -4.10 1.57 -26.81
C TRP A 123 -5.10 0.44 -27.01
N MET A 124 -6.03 0.21 -26.09
CA MET A 124 -7.04 -0.85 -26.21
C MET A 124 -7.96 -0.65 -27.41
N ILE A 125 -8.42 0.60 -27.65
CA ILE A 125 -9.27 0.93 -28.80
C ILE A 125 -8.53 0.66 -30.11
N THR A 126 -7.30 1.14 -30.22
CA THR A 126 -6.48 0.98 -31.43
C THR A 126 -6.05 -0.48 -31.66
N ALA A 127 -5.71 -1.22 -30.60
CA ALA A 127 -5.44 -2.65 -30.65
C ALA A 127 -6.67 -3.46 -31.09
N GLY A 128 -7.86 -3.13 -30.57
CA GLY A 128 -9.12 -3.75 -30.98
C GLY A 128 -9.43 -3.50 -32.46
N GLN A 129 -9.26 -2.27 -32.93
CA GLN A 129 -9.42 -1.93 -34.35
C GLN A 129 -8.43 -2.68 -35.24
N LEU A 130 -7.16 -2.78 -34.82
CA LEU A 130 -6.14 -3.55 -35.52
C LEU A 130 -6.53 -5.02 -35.61
N SER A 131 -6.99 -5.60 -34.50
CA SER A 131 -7.42 -7.01 -34.45
C SER A 131 -8.61 -7.28 -35.36
N ALA A 132 -9.55 -6.35 -35.49
CA ALA A 132 -10.73 -6.50 -36.34
C ALA A 132 -10.40 -6.49 -37.85
N ARG A 133 -9.32 -5.78 -38.24
CA ARG A 133 -8.90 -5.63 -39.65
C ARG A 133 -7.95 -6.72 -40.13
N ARG A 134 -7.50 -7.60 -39.23
CA ARG A 134 -6.46 -8.61 -39.53
C ARG A 134 -7.04 -10.02 -39.51
N PRO A 135 -6.47 -10.95 -40.29
CA PRO A 135 -6.87 -12.35 -40.23
C PRO A 135 -6.63 -12.91 -38.83
N ARG A 136 -7.50 -13.83 -38.38
CA ARG A 136 -7.39 -14.48 -37.08
C ARG A 136 -6.17 -15.39 -37.05
N THR A 137 -5.06 -14.85 -36.57
CA THR A 137 -3.86 -15.59 -36.17
C THR A 137 -3.82 -15.75 -34.66
N VAL A 138 -2.96 -16.63 -34.14
CA VAL A 138 -2.77 -16.81 -32.69
C VAL A 138 -2.40 -15.48 -32.02
N CYS A 139 -1.48 -14.71 -32.59
CA CYS A 139 -1.05 -13.43 -32.02
C CYS A 139 -2.16 -12.36 -32.05
N VAL A 140 -2.98 -12.32 -33.11
CA VAL A 140 -4.13 -11.41 -33.19
C VAL A 140 -5.19 -11.80 -32.16
N SER A 141 -5.46 -13.09 -32.01
CA SER A 141 -6.39 -13.59 -30.99
C SER A 141 -5.87 -13.28 -29.57
N HIS A 142 -4.57 -13.40 -29.34
CA HIS A 142 -3.94 -13.06 -28.08
C HIS A 142 -4.00 -11.56 -27.78
N LEU A 143 -3.76 -10.71 -28.77
CA LEU A 143 -3.93 -9.26 -28.64
C LEU A 143 -5.37 -8.90 -28.22
N ASN A 144 -6.37 -9.54 -28.84
CA ASN A 144 -7.76 -9.33 -28.46
C ASN A 144 -8.04 -9.82 -27.01
N ALA A 145 -7.46 -10.94 -26.61
CA ALA A 145 -7.54 -11.43 -25.23
C ALA A 145 -6.91 -10.44 -24.23
N GLN A 146 -5.76 -9.84 -24.54
CA GLN A 146 -5.16 -8.78 -23.73
C GLN A 146 -6.12 -7.61 -23.55
N VAL A 147 -6.74 -7.12 -24.63
CA VAL A 147 -7.71 -6.02 -24.57
C VAL A 147 -8.89 -6.36 -23.64
N VAL A 148 -9.45 -7.57 -23.76
CA VAL A 148 -10.56 -8.01 -22.90
C VAL A 148 -10.12 -8.10 -21.43
N VAL A 149 -8.95 -8.67 -21.16
CA VAL A 149 -8.41 -8.78 -19.79
C VAL A 149 -8.15 -7.40 -19.21
N PHE A 150 -7.60 -6.45 -19.97
CA PHE A 150 -7.41 -5.08 -19.50
C PHE A 150 -8.72 -4.35 -19.25
N ALA A 151 -9.74 -4.53 -20.11
CA ALA A 151 -11.06 -3.95 -19.87
C ALA A 151 -11.67 -4.47 -18.56
N LEU A 152 -11.59 -5.78 -18.29
CA LEU A 152 -12.05 -6.37 -17.03
C LEU A 152 -11.21 -5.89 -15.84
N TYR A 153 -9.90 -5.80 -16.00
CA TYR A 153 -8.98 -5.26 -15.00
C TYR A 153 -9.35 -3.83 -14.63
N LEU A 154 -9.65 -2.96 -15.59
CA LEU A 154 -10.01 -1.57 -15.32
C LEU A 154 -11.35 -1.46 -14.59
N LEU A 155 -12.36 -2.24 -14.99
CA LEU A 155 -13.68 -2.23 -14.34
C LEU A 155 -13.61 -2.70 -12.88
N VAL A 156 -13.03 -3.89 -12.66
CA VAL A 156 -12.93 -4.48 -11.32
C VAL A 156 -11.88 -3.74 -10.49
N GLY A 157 -10.76 -3.38 -11.09
CA GLY A 157 -9.68 -2.64 -10.47
C GLY A 157 -10.12 -1.26 -9.99
N ALA A 158 -10.92 -0.53 -10.78
CA ALA A 158 -11.49 0.76 -10.35
C ALA A 158 -12.40 0.60 -9.13
N ALA A 159 -13.26 -0.44 -9.11
CA ALA A 159 -14.13 -0.73 -7.98
C ALA A 159 -13.32 -1.07 -6.71
N LEU A 160 -12.30 -1.94 -6.84
CA LEU A 160 -11.42 -2.32 -5.74
C LEU A 160 -10.56 -1.15 -5.25
N PHE A 161 -10.07 -0.31 -6.16
CA PHE A 161 -9.32 0.90 -5.83
C PHE A 161 -10.19 1.87 -5.03
N TYR A 162 -11.42 2.14 -5.51
CA TYR A 162 -12.38 2.98 -4.81
C TYR A 162 -12.72 2.45 -3.40
N ALA A 163 -12.95 1.14 -3.29
CA ALA A 163 -13.23 0.46 -2.03
C ALA A 163 -12.03 0.36 -1.07
N THR A 164 -10.80 0.50 -1.58
CA THR A 164 -9.58 0.39 -0.77
C THR A 164 -9.14 1.76 -0.25
N PHE A 165 -9.20 2.78 -1.10
CA PHE A 165 -8.57 4.07 -0.84
C PHE A 165 -9.56 5.20 -0.54
N ILE A 166 -10.81 5.11 -1.02
CA ILE A 166 -11.77 6.21 -0.91
C ILE A 166 -12.85 5.89 0.13
N THR A 167 -13.43 4.70 0.10
CA THR A 167 -14.53 4.32 0.99
C THR A 167 -14.44 2.87 1.46
N GLU A 168 -14.86 2.59 2.69
CA GLU A 168 -15.26 1.23 3.11
C GLU A 168 -16.79 1.24 3.24
N LEU A 169 -17.52 0.62 2.31
CA LEU A 169 -19.00 0.54 2.36
C LEU A 169 -19.67 1.91 2.61
N TRP A 170 -19.30 2.93 1.83
CA TRP A 170 -19.80 4.32 1.96
C TRP A 170 -19.42 5.05 3.25
N ARG A 171 -18.56 4.45 4.09
CA ARG A 171 -18.00 5.10 5.28
C ARG A 171 -16.55 5.52 5.03
N ARG A 172 -16.07 6.45 5.85
CA ARG A 172 -14.64 6.80 5.89
C ARG A 172 -13.84 5.52 6.22
N PRO A 173 -12.75 5.24 5.51
CA PRO A 173 -11.96 4.03 5.73
C PRO A 173 -11.35 4.02 7.15
N ARG A 174 -11.22 2.84 7.75
CA ARG A 174 -10.83 2.68 9.17
C ARG A 174 -9.45 3.28 9.46
N TRP A 175 -8.51 3.09 8.54
CA TRP A 175 -7.16 3.62 8.63
C TRP A 175 -7.12 5.16 8.69
N ARG A 176 -8.21 5.85 8.31
CA ARG A 176 -8.31 7.31 8.39
C ARG A 176 -8.30 7.81 9.81
N HIS A 177 -8.92 7.09 10.74
CA HIS A 177 -8.95 7.48 12.15
C HIS A 177 -7.53 7.43 12.73
N PHE A 178 -6.76 6.39 12.41
CA PHE A 178 -5.36 6.27 12.79
C PHE A 178 -4.49 7.41 12.23
N ALA A 179 -4.67 7.74 10.95
CA ALA A 179 -3.94 8.86 10.33
C ALA A 179 -4.26 10.21 11.00
N ALA A 180 -5.52 10.42 11.41
CA ALA A 180 -5.94 11.64 12.11
C ALA A 180 -5.34 11.73 13.53
N MET A 181 -5.32 10.62 14.28
CA MET A 181 -4.67 10.57 15.60
C MET A 181 -3.17 10.90 15.51
N ARG A 182 -2.44 10.32 14.54
CA ARG A 182 -1.03 10.64 14.30
C ARG A 182 -0.81 12.11 13.95
N TYR A 183 -1.69 12.67 13.13
CA TYR A 183 -1.62 14.10 12.80
C TYR A 183 -1.76 14.99 14.04
N GLN A 184 -2.71 14.69 14.94
CA GLN A 184 -2.89 15.43 16.19
C GLN A 184 -1.68 15.29 17.13
N TYR A 185 -1.10 14.09 17.23
CA TYR A 185 0.12 13.84 18.00
C TYR A 185 1.31 14.65 17.46
N HIS A 186 1.59 14.61 16.15
CA HIS A 186 2.69 15.41 15.57
C HIS A 186 2.45 16.91 15.69
N ARG A 187 1.21 17.38 15.56
CA ARG A 187 0.86 18.79 15.72
C ARG A 187 1.05 19.27 17.16
N THR A 188 0.68 18.46 18.15
CA THR A 188 0.89 18.78 19.56
C THR A 188 2.37 18.77 19.90
N LEU A 189 3.12 17.74 19.50
CA LEU A 189 4.57 17.68 19.70
C LEU A 189 5.30 18.90 19.11
N ARG A 190 5.00 19.27 17.85
CA ARG A 190 5.61 20.46 17.21
C ARG A 190 5.29 21.76 17.95
N ARG A 191 4.10 21.89 18.53
CA ARG A 191 3.74 23.06 19.35
C ARG A 191 4.56 23.10 20.64
N HIS A 192 4.75 21.96 21.31
CA HIS A 192 5.53 21.90 22.54
C HIS A 192 7.02 22.20 22.27
N THR A 193 7.61 21.63 21.22
CA THR A 193 8.99 21.95 20.83
C THR A 193 9.17 23.40 20.40
N ALA A 194 8.16 24.00 19.76
CA ALA A 194 8.20 25.42 19.37
C ALA A 194 8.10 26.37 20.58
N VAL A 195 7.34 26.00 21.62
CA VAL A 195 7.24 26.75 22.88
C VAL A 195 8.50 26.59 23.74
N VAL A 196 9.20 25.45 23.65
CA VAL A 196 10.48 25.19 24.33
C VAL A 196 11.67 25.89 23.63
N GLY A 197 11.48 26.38 22.41
CA GLY A 197 12.46 27.16 21.65
C GLY A 197 12.85 28.51 22.28
N ASP A 198 12.13 28.97 23.31
CA ASP A 198 12.47 30.16 24.11
C ASP A 198 13.43 29.88 25.29
N GLY A 199 14.08 28.71 25.32
CA GLY A 199 15.39 28.58 25.98
C GLY A 199 15.41 28.03 27.41
N GLN A 200 14.65 26.98 27.72
CA GLN A 200 15.04 26.06 28.82
C GLN A 200 14.73 24.60 28.48
N PRO A 201 15.69 23.67 28.64
CA PRO A 201 15.41 22.25 28.52
C PRO A 201 14.62 21.78 29.74
N VAL A 202 13.40 21.28 29.53
CA VAL A 202 12.66 20.52 30.53
C VAL A 202 12.94 19.04 30.29
N GLU A 203 13.56 18.41 31.28
CA GLU A 203 13.80 16.97 31.38
C GLU A 203 12.43 16.27 31.51
N LEU A 204 11.97 15.60 30.44
CA LEU A 204 10.72 14.83 30.46
C LEU A 204 10.98 13.46 31.11
N ASP A 205 10.95 13.40 32.43
CA ASP A 205 10.88 12.12 33.16
C ASP A 205 9.61 11.98 34.03
N THR A 206 8.71 12.97 33.98
CA THR A 206 7.45 12.93 34.75
C THR A 206 6.30 13.55 33.97
N VAL A 207 5.71 12.78 33.06
CA VAL A 207 4.31 12.97 32.69
C VAL A 207 3.58 11.67 33.01
N GLU A 208 3.15 11.54 34.26
CA GLU A 208 2.11 10.59 34.63
C GLU A 208 0.82 10.96 33.88
N VAL A 209 0.54 10.23 32.81
CA VAL A 209 -0.76 10.24 32.15
C VAL A 209 -1.77 9.61 33.11
N SER A 210 -2.57 10.47 33.75
CA SER A 210 -3.70 10.08 34.59
C SER A 210 -4.63 9.12 33.84
N ARG A 211 -4.56 7.85 34.23
CA ARG A 211 -5.34 6.74 33.71
C ARG A 211 -6.66 6.69 34.48
N ARG A 212 -7.75 7.20 33.90
CA ARG A 212 -9.12 6.96 34.40
C ARG A 212 -9.92 6.21 33.34
N GLY A 213 -10.44 5.04 33.75
CA GLY A 213 -10.81 3.93 32.89
C GLY A 213 -12.08 4.09 32.06
N GLY A 214 -12.20 3.24 31.03
CA GLY A 214 -13.37 3.10 30.17
C GLY A 214 -13.12 2.28 28.90
N THR A 215 -12.78 1.00 29.07
CA THR A 215 -12.91 -0.14 28.12
C THR A 215 -12.91 0.14 26.60
N GLU A 216 -11.74 0.02 25.98
CA GLU A 216 -11.56 -0.73 24.72
C GLU A 216 -10.09 -1.17 24.63
N HIS A 217 -9.87 -2.48 24.64
CA HIS A 217 -8.54 -3.10 24.76
C HIS A 217 -7.96 -3.32 23.36
N THR A 218 -7.39 -2.26 22.79
CA THR A 218 -6.37 -2.36 21.73
C THR A 218 -5.23 -1.46 22.17
N THR A 219 -4.30 -2.07 22.90
CA THR A 219 -3.17 -1.41 23.52
C THR A 219 -2.30 -0.71 22.48
N THR A 220 -2.25 0.60 22.57
CA THR A 220 -1.26 1.51 21.97
C THR A 220 0.20 1.14 22.31
N VAL A 221 0.42 0.17 23.20
CA VAL A 221 1.72 -0.30 23.68
C VAL A 221 2.47 -1.11 22.61
N ASP A 222 1.79 -1.76 21.65
CA ASP A 222 2.46 -2.47 20.54
C ASP A 222 3.04 -1.54 19.45
N TYR A 223 2.75 -0.23 19.53
CA TYR A 223 3.23 0.74 18.53
C TYR A 223 4.54 1.43 18.92
N ALA A 224 4.98 1.30 20.17
CA ALA A 224 6.31 1.76 20.59
C ALA A 224 7.41 0.78 20.15
N SER A 225 7.14 -0.53 20.08
CA SER A 225 8.14 -1.53 19.70
C SER A 225 8.46 -1.56 18.20
N ILE A 226 7.58 -1.03 17.33
CA ILE A 226 7.83 -0.96 15.88
C ILE A 226 8.67 0.28 15.49
N MET A 227 8.73 1.31 16.35
CA MET A 227 9.59 2.49 16.11
C MET A 227 11.08 2.18 16.33
N ASP A 228 11.44 1.21 17.18
CA ASP A 228 12.84 0.91 17.50
C ASP A 228 13.58 0.11 16.42
N ASP A 229 12.89 -0.69 15.61
CA ASP A 229 13.55 -1.57 14.62
C ASP A 229 13.95 -0.87 13.31
N SER A 230 13.57 0.40 13.10
CA SER A 230 13.91 1.13 11.86
C SER A 230 14.86 2.31 12.05
N MET A 231 15.22 2.65 13.29
CA MET A 231 16.15 3.76 13.60
C MET A 231 17.49 3.32 14.19
N THR A 232 17.68 2.03 14.49
CA THR A 232 18.91 1.49 15.08
C THR A 232 19.94 0.99 14.05
N ALA A 233 19.59 0.85 12.77
CA ALA A 233 20.50 0.31 11.75
C ALA A 233 21.48 1.33 11.11
N ILE A 234 21.51 2.60 11.56
CA ILE A 234 22.35 3.66 10.95
C ILE A 234 23.36 4.29 11.94
N THR A 235 23.40 3.85 13.20
CA THR A 235 24.27 4.48 14.22
C THR A 235 25.20 3.53 14.97
N ASP A 236 25.61 2.42 14.35
CA ASP A 236 26.52 1.45 15.00
C ASP A 236 28.03 1.71 14.78
N GLU A 237 28.42 2.85 14.17
CA GLU A 237 29.83 3.19 13.94
C GLU A 237 30.37 4.34 14.84
N ARG A 238 29.59 4.88 15.78
CA ARG A 238 30.01 6.07 16.56
C ARG A 238 30.08 5.94 18.09
N ASP A 239 29.77 4.78 18.66
CA ASP A 239 29.77 4.59 20.12
C ASP A 239 31.04 3.99 20.72
N GLY A 240 32.08 3.76 19.90
CA GLY A 240 33.37 3.23 20.38
C GLY A 240 34.21 4.20 21.22
N ASN A 241 33.88 5.50 21.27
CA ASN A 241 34.81 6.52 21.80
C ASN A 241 34.36 7.20 23.11
N TYR A 242 33.15 6.94 23.61
CA TYR A 242 32.65 7.56 24.85
C TYR A 242 32.92 6.74 26.12
N ARG A 243 33.25 5.44 26.00
CA ARG A 243 33.62 4.60 27.17
C ARG A 243 35.05 4.83 27.67
N ALA A 244 35.93 5.46 26.90
CA ALA A 244 37.31 5.71 27.32
C ALA A 244 37.48 6.96 28.23
N PHE A 245 36.46 7.81 28.37
CA PHE A 245 36.58 9.05 29.14
C PHE A 245 36.11 8.94 30.60
N CYS A 246 35.35 7.90 30.96
CA CYS A 246 34.87 7.71 32.34
C CYS A 246 35.80 6.85 33.22
N ASP A 247 36.83 6.22 32.67
CA ASP A 247 37.73 5.33 33.43
C ASP A 247 39.05 5.99 33.88
N ARG A 248 39.24 7.29 33.57
CA ARG A 248 40.48 8.04 33.94
C ARG A 248 40.30 8.99 35.12
N ARG A 249 39.32 8.74 35.98
CA ARG A 249 39.05 9.56 37.18
C ARG A 249 38.83 8.74 38.45
N ARG A 250 39.45 7.55 38.54
CA ARG A 250 39.41 6.71 39.75
C ARG A 250 40.73 6.15 40.25
N THR A 251 41.86 6.47 39.62
CA THR A 251 43.18 6.13 40.16
C THR A 251 44.16 7.25 39.81
N GLU A 252 44.33 8.16 40.77
CA GLU A 252 45.56 8.84 41.22
C GLU A 252 45.20 10.14 41.97
#